data_AF-A0A150HPB9-F1
#
_entry.id   AF-A0A150HPB9-F1
#
_cell.length_a   1.000
_cell.length_b   1.000
_cell.length_c   1.000
_cell.angle_alpha   90.00
_cell.angle_beta   90.00
_cell.angle_gamma   90.00
#
_symmetry.space_group_name_H-M   'P 1'
#
loop_
_entity.id
_entity.type
_entity.pdbx_description
1 polymer ?
#
loop_
_entity_poly.entity_id
_entity_poly.type
_entity_poly.pdbx_seq_one_letter_code
_entity_poly.pdbx_strand_id
1 'polypeptide(L)'
;MKAKLLKLAQPFTQKPIVSKVQIWRCLIQTPFYACIPIYFILLALFSPQDYFSVQIFKVCYEIFLVILYIAVIYFILVFLPTYFVQLLLRKYQVLYFFSIMAYALLFTVVVPSLIIILNTTQINIIPLRFFVLLCFFSLTFAVTNWILLVTANKSKTCSKL
;
A
#
# COMPACT_ATOMS: atom_id res chain seq x y z
N MET A 1 -6.02 -29.49 18.61
CA MET A 1 -6.58 -28.48 17.67
C MET A 1 -6.25 -27.03 18.07
N LYS A 2 -6.47 -26.64 19.34
CA LYS A 2 -6.19 -25.28 19.87
C LYS A 2 -4.75 -24.78 19.65
N ALA A 3 -3.75 -25.62 19.89
CA ALA A 3 -2.33 -25.27 19.68
C ALA A 3 -1.95 -25.05 18.20
N LYS A 4 -2.63 -25.74 17.27
CA LYS A 4 -2.39 -25.60 15.81
C LYS A 4 -2.99 -24.29 15.29
N LEU A 5 -4.18 -23.93 15.78
CA LEU A 5 -4.82 -22.63 15.51
C LEU A 5 -4.01 -21.46 16.08
N LEU A 6 -3.44 -21.63 17.26
CA LEU A 6 -2.62 -20.59 17.90
C LEU A 6 -1.32 -20.33 17.13
N LYS A 7 -0.67 -21.38 16.61
CA LYS A 7 0.48 -21.26 15.70
C LYS A 7 0.11 -20.59 14.37
N LEU A 8 -1.08 -20.85 13.84
CA LEU A 8 -1.59 -20.22 12.61
C LEU A 8 -1.94 -18.73 12.80
N ALA A 9 -2.44 -18.35 13.98
CA ALA A 9 -2.80 -16.97 14.30
C ALA A 9 -1.60 -16.10 14.73
N GLN A 10 -0.51 -16.73 15.17
CA GLN A 10 0.72 -16.07 15.64
C GLN A 10 1.25 -14.98 14.69
N PRO A 11 1.26 -15.15 13.36
CA PRO A 11 1.71 -14.12 12.44
C PRO A 11 0.84 -12.87 12.41
N PHE A 12 -0.39 -12.90 12.92
CA PHE A 12 -1.34 -11.78 12.93
C PHE A 12 -1.43 -11.10 14.31
N THR A 13 -1.17 -11.85 15.38
CA THR A 13 -1.22 -11.37 16.76
C THR A 13 0.15 -10.92 17.30
N GLN A 14 1.24 -11.26 16.60
CA GLN A 14 2.58 -10.81 16.97
C GLN A 14 2.70 -9.28 16.93
N LYS A 15 3.57 -8.75 17.79
CA LYS A 15 3.85 -7.32 17.89
C LYS A 15 5.27 -7.03 17.37
N PRO A 16 5.44 -6.46 16.16
CA PRO A 16 6.76 -6.10 15.66
C PRO A 16 7.41 -5.00 16.51
N ILE A 17 8.64 -5.24 17.00
CA ILE A 17 9.44 -4.27 17.75
C ILE A 17 10.42 -3.57 16.80
N VAL A 18 9.86 -2.66 16.00
CA VAL A 18 10.60 -1.93 14.95
C VAL A 18 11.02 -0.52 15.38
N SER A 19 12.12 0.00 14.84
CA SER A 19 12.59 1.37 15.04
C SER A 19 11.90 2.36 14.09
N LYS A 20 12.02 3.67 14.33
CA LYS A 20 11.48 4.71 13.41
C LYS A 20 12.08 4.57 12.00
N VAL A 21 13.38 4.28 11.92
CA VAL A 21 14.10 4.08 10.66
C VAL A 21 13.59 2.86 9.91
N GLN A 22 13.27 1.77 10.64
CA GLN A 22 12.70 0.56 10.02
C GLN A 22 11.29 0.82 9.49
N ILE A 23 10.45 1.50 10.28
CA ILE A 23 9.11 1.92 9.85
C ILE A 23 9.17 2.72 8.54
N TRP A 24 10.05 3.73 8.49
CA TRP A 24 10.26 4.55 7.31
C TRP A 24 10.71 3.74 6.09
N ARG A 25 11.71 2.86 6.27
CA ARG A 25 12.19 1.97 5.19
C ARG A 25 11.10 1.02 4.69
N CYS A 26 10.33 0.40 5.59
CA CYS A 26 9.25 -0.50 5.22
C CYS A 26 8.17 0.23 4.41
N LEU A 27 7.76 1.42 4.83
CA LEU A 27 6.78 2.21 4.10
C LEU A 27 7.29 2.66 2.71
N ILE A 28 8.57 3.06 2.60
CA ILE A 28 9.15 3.42 1.29
C ILE A 28 9.20 2.22 0.35
N GLN A 29 9.50 1.03 0.88
CA GLN A 29 9.58 -0.20 0.08
C GLN A 29 8.21 -0.76 -0.31
N THR A 30 7.20 -0.53 0.52
CA THR A 30 5.84 -1.05 0.29
C THR A 30 5.27 -0.72 -1.11
N PRO A 31 5.34 0.51 -1.64
CA PRO A 31 4.84 0.81 -2.98
C PRO A 31 5.65 0.10 -4.06
N PHE A 32 6.97 -0.08 -3.93
CA PHE A 32 7.75 -0.82 -4.93
C PHE A 32 7.27 -2.27 -5.06
N TYR A 33 7.01 -2.93 -3.94
CA TYR A 33 6.48 -4.30 -3.93
C TYR A 33 4.99 -4.37 -4.30
N ALA A 34 4.20 -3.35 -3.95
CA ALA A 34 2.78 -3.28 -4.29
C ALA A 34 2.55 -2.90 -5.76
N CYS A 35 3.48 -2.18 -6.40
CA CYS A 35 3.42 -1.82 -7.81
C CYS A 35 3.65 -3.00 -8.74
N ILE A 36 4.35 -4.06 -8.32
CA ILE A 36 4.59 -5.25 -9.14
C ILE A 36 3.26 -5.89 -9.60
N PRO A 37 2.31 -6.26 -8.72
CA PRO A 37 1.03 -6.80 -9.16
C PRO A 37 0.17 -5.79 -9.94
N ILE A 38 0.24 -4.50 -9.61
CA ILE A 38 -0.48 -3.44 -10.35
C ILE A 38 0.05 -3.32 -11.78
N TYR A 39 1.37 -3.41 -11.96
CA TYR A 39 2.02 -3.38 -13.26
C TYR A 39 1.60 -4.55 -14.15
N PHE A 40 1.50 -5.77 -13.59
CA PHE A 40 0.99 -6.93 -14.33
C PHE A 40 -0.49 -6.79 -14.71
N ILE A 41 -1.32 -6.21 -13.84
CA ILE A 41 -2.73 -5.90 -14.15
C ILE A 41 -2.84 -4.88 -15.27
N LEU A 42 -2.02 -3.82 -15.24
CA LEU A 42 -1.98 -2.80 -16.28
C LEU A 42 -1.48 -3.38 -17.62
N LEU A 43 -0.44 -4.21 -17.61
CA LEU A 43 0.03 -4.91 -18.82
C LEU A 43 -1.05 -5.80 -19.44
N ALA A 44 -1.81 -6.53 -18.61
CA ALA A 44 -2.91 -7.37 -19.10
C ALA A 44 -4.08 -6.54 -19.68
N LEU A 45 -4.31 -5.33 -19.17
CA LEU A 45 -5.37 -4.43 -19.63
C LEU A 45 -4.98 -3.58 -20.85
N PHE A 46 -3.69 -3.25 -21.01
CA PHE A 46 -3.20 -2.27 -21.99
C PHE A 46 -2.22 -2.87 -23.01
N SER A 47 -2.24 -4.18 -23.23
CA SER A 47 -1.40 -4.84 -24.26
C SER A 47 -1.57 -4.15 -25.62
N PRO A 48 -0.55 -3.42 -26.12
CA PRO A 48 -0.67 -2.67 -27.36
C PRO A 48 -0.47 -3.59 -28.56
N GLN A 49 -1.28 -3.41 -29.62
CA GLN A 49 -1.11 -4.13 -30.88
C GLN A 49 -0.10 -3.48 -31.85
N ASP A 50 0.43 -2.27 -31.57
CA ASP A 50 1.17 -1.50 -32.58
C ASP A 50 2.56 -0.98 -32.16
N TYR A 51 3.46 -0.96 -33.15
CA TYR A 51 4.91 -0.80 -33.08
C TYR A 51 5.42 0.66 -32.95
N PHE A 52 6.69 0.79 -32.51
CA PHE A 52 7.49 2.00 -32.29
C PHE A 52 7.29 3.15 -33.31
N SER A 53 6.81 4.32 -32.85
CA SER A 53 6.71 5.58 -33.60
C SER A 53 6.98 6.82 -32.70
N VAL A 54 7.08 8.03 -33.28
CA VAL A 54 7.21 9.29 -32.50
C VAL A 54 6.04 9.50 -31.53
N GLN A 55 4.86 8.94 -31.81
CA GLN A 55 3.73 8.96 -30.88
C GLN A 55 4.03 8.17 -29.59
N ILE A 56 4.88 7.15 -29.63
CA ILE A 56 5.30 6.43 -28.42
C ILE A 56 6.09 7.33 -27.47
N PHE A 57 6.89 8.29 -27.95
CA PHE A 57 7.58 9.23 -27.05
C PHE A 57 6.59 10.16 -26.33
N LYS A 58 5.55 10.62 -27.02
CA LYS A 58 4.48 11.43 -26.41
C LYS A 58 3.68 10.62 -25.39
N VAL A 59 3.31 9.38 -25.75
CA VAL A 59 2.62 8.45 -24.85
C VAL A 59 3.48 8.13 -23.63
N CYS A 60 4.78 7.88 -23.81
CA CYS A 60 5.71 7.66 -22.70
C CYS A 60 5.82 8.88 -21.78
N TYR A 61 5.86 10.09 -22.33
CA TYR A 61 5.87 11.32 -21.55
C TYR A 61 4.57 11.52 -20.75
N GLU A 62 3.42 11.30 -21.38
CA GLU A 62 2.11 11.36 -20.71
C GLU A 62 1.99 10.30 -19.61
N ILE A 63 2.41 9.05 -19.88
CA ILE A 63 2.46 7.98 -18.87
C ILE A 63 3.40 8.37 -17.72
N PHE A 64 4.56 8.95 -18.01
CA PHE A 64 5.50 9.41 -16.99
C PHE A 64 4.89 10.48 -16.09
N LEU A 65 4.21 11.48 -16.67
CA LEU A 65 3.50 12.51 -15.91
C LEU A 65 2.38 11.92 -15.04
N VAL A 66 1.61 10.97 -15.57
CA VAL A 66 0.57 10.27 -14.82
C VAL A 66 1.17 9.49 -13.64
N ILE A 67 2.28 8.78 -13.85
CA ILE A 67 3.00 8.07 -12.78
C ILE A 67 3.50 9.06 -11.72
N LEU A 68 4.06 10.20 -12.11
CA LEU A 68 4.53 11.23 -11.19
C LEU A 68 3.39 11.79 -10.33
N TYR A 69 2.25 12.07 -10.96
CA TYR A 69 1.05 12.53 -10.27
C TYR A 69 0.54 11.50 -9.26
N ILE A 70 0.47 10.21 -9.65
CA ILE A 70 0.10 9.11 -8.76
C ILE A 70 1.09 8.99 -7.59
N ALA A 71 2.39 9.16 -7.84
CA ALA A 71 3.42 9.10 -6.80
C ALA A 71 3.28 10.24 -5.78
N VAL A 72 2.97 11.46 -6.24
CA VAL A 72 2.71 12.61 -5.36
C VAL A 72 1.46 12.38 -4.51
N ILE A 73 0.36 11.91 -5.12
CA ILE A 73 -0.87 11.55 -4.40
C ILE A 73 -0.58 10.49 -3.35
N TYR A 74 0.14 9.43 -3.72
CA TYR A 74 0.55 8.38 -2.80
C TYR A 74 1.37 8.94 -1.64
N PHE A 75 2.32 9.82 -1.91
CA PHE A 75 3.17 10.40 -0.87
C PHE A 75 2.38 11.22 0.15
N ILE A 76 1.50 12.10 -0.35
CA ILE A 76 0.74 13.04 0.49
C ILE A 76 -0.43 12.35 1.21
N LEU A 77 -1.21 11.53 0.50
CA LEU A 77 -2.45 10.96 1.04
C LEU A 77 -2.26 9.62 1.76
N VAL A 78 -1.23 8.86 1.38
CA VAL A 78 -1.00 7.51 1.92
C VAL A 78 0.24 7.47 2.77
N PHE A 79 1.42 7.76 2.21
CA PHE A 79 2.69 7.54 2.91
C PHE A 79 2.84 8.39 4.17
N LEU A 80 2.68 9.70 4.07
CA LEU A 80 2.92 10.61 5.17
C LEU A 80 1.93 10.39 6.35
N PRO A 81 0.62 10.27 6.11
CA PRO A 81 -0.33 9.93 7.17
C PRO A 81 -0.10 8.54 7.78
N THR A 82 0.20 7.52 6.96
CA THR A 82 0.47 6.17 7.47
C THR A 82 1.74 6.12 8.31
N TYR A 83 2.78 6.88 7.97
CA TYR A 83 3.99 7.00 8.77
C TYR A 83 3.69 7.55 10.17
N PHE A 84 2.95 8.66 10.25
CA PHE A 84 2.59 9.24 11.54
C PHE A 84 1.70 8.30 12.38
N VAL A 85 0.72 7.65 11.75
CA VAL A 85 -0.12 6.68 12.45
C VAL A 85 0.70 5.48 12.92
N GLN A 86 1.61 4.93 12.13
CA GLN A 86 2.48 3.84 12.57
C GLN A 86 3.41 4.25 13.72
N LEU A 87 3.94 5.48 13.72
CA LEU A 87 4.71 6.01 14.85
C LEU A 87 3.86 6.11 16.12
N LEU A 88 2.60 6.56 15.98
CA LEU A 88 1.65 6.67 17.08
C LEU A 88 1.27 5.28 17.63
N LEU A 89 0.92 4.34 16.75
CA LEU A 89 0.60 2.96 17.11
C LEU A 89 1.78 2.26 17.79
N ARG A 90 3.02 2.54 17.35
CA ARG A 90 4.23 2.06 18.02
C ARG A 90 4.34 2.64 19.43
N LYS A 91 4.12 3.95 19.61
CA LYS A 91 4.18 4.62 20.93
C LYS A 91 3.16 4.01 21.90
N TYR A 92 1.94 3.77 21.45
CA TYR A 92 0.89 3.13 22.23
C TYR A 92 0.94 1.60 22.20
N GLN A 93 2.00 1.01 21.66
CA GLN A 93 2.21 -0.43 21.76
C GLN A 93 1.12 -1.29 21.07
N VAL A 94 0.38 -0.71 20.12
CA VAL A 94 -0.75 -1.32 19.39
C VAL A 94 -0.47 -1.52 17.89
N LEU A 95 0.81 -1.58 17.51
CA LEU A 95 1.20 -1.90 16.14
C LEU A 95 1.03 -3.40 15.88
N TYR A 96 -0.16 -3.80 15.46
CA TYR A 96 -0.53 -5.16 15.07
C TYR A 96 -0.99 -5.22 13.61
N PHE A 97 -1.18 -6.43 13.08
CA PHE A 97 -1.70 -6.63 11.72
C PHE A 97 -3.02 -5.89 11.48
N PHE A 98 -3.97 -5.99 12.40
CA PHE A 98 -5.28 -5.35 12.26
C PHE A 98 -5.19 -3.82 12.28
N SER A 99 -4.31 -3.25 13.11
CA SER A 99 -4.04 -1.81 13.11
C SER A 99 -3.47 -1.35 11.76
N ILE A 100 -2.66 -2.21 11.13
CA ILE A 100 -2.11 -1.98 9.80
C ILE A 100 -3.17 -2.01 8.72
N MET A 101 -4.03 -3.02 8.77
CA MET A 101 -5.17 -3.12 7.86
C MET A 101 -6.10 -1.90 8.00
N ALA A 102 -6.38 -1.47 9.22
CA ALA A 102 -7.29 -0.37 9.50
C ALA A 102 -6.78 0.96 8.90
N TYR A 103 -5.52 1.34 9.14
CA TYR A 103 -5.01 2.58 8.55
C TYR A 103 -4.82 2.44 7.03
N ALA A 104 -4.46 1.25 6.52
CA ALA A 104 -4.32 1.04 5.09
C ALA A 104 -5.65 1.32 4.38
N LEU A 105 -6.74 0.71 4.87
CA LEU A 105 -8.09 0.95 4.35
C LEU A 105 -8.48 2.42 4.46
N LEU A 106 -8.19 3.06 5.60
CA LEU A 106 -8.52 4.45 5.83
C LEU A 106 -7.83 5.38 4.81
N PHE A 107 -6.52 5.25 4.62
CA PHE A 107 -5.77 6.19 3.77
C PHE A 107 -5.77 5.83 2.28
N THR A 108 -5.97 4.56 1.92
CA THR A 108 -5.95 4.14 0.50
C THR A 108 -7.33 3.92 -0.10
N VAL A 109 -8.38 3.73 0.71
CA VAL A 109 -9.76 3.55 0.23
C VAL A 109 -10.65 4.68 0.69
N VAL A 110 -10.77 4.89 2.00
CA VAL A 110 -11.77 5.82 2.56
C VAL A 110 -11.45 7.27 2.17
N VAL A 111 -10.23 7.75 2.45
CA VAL A 111 -9.83 9.12 2.16
C VAL A 111 -9.93 9.44 0.65
N PRO A 112 -9.37 8.63 -0.27
CA PRO A 112 -9.54 8.87 -1.70
C PRO A 112 -11.00 8.82 -2.16
N SER A 113 -11.80 7.87 -1.64
CA SER A 113 -13.22 7.77 -2.00
C SER A 113 -14.01 9.00 -1.56
N LEU A 114 -13.76 9.51 -0.35
CA LEU A 114 -14.39 10.73 0.15
C LEU A 114 -13.99 11.95 -0.70
N ILE A 115 -12.71 12.08 -1.06
CA ILE A 115 -12.24 13.17 -1.91
C ILE A 115 -12.96 13.14 -3.27
N ILE A 116 -13.11 11.95 -3.87
CA ILE A 116 -13.82 11.80 -5.15
C ILE A 116 -15.29 12.20 -5.00
N ILE A 117 -15.98 11.67 -3.98
CA ILE A 117 -17.40 11.99 -3.71
C ILE A 117 -17.61 13.49 -3.48
N LEU A 118 -16.72 14.15 -2.74
CA LEU A 118 -16.83 15.58 -2.42
C LEU A 118 -16.51 16.50 -3.63
N ASN A 119 -15.64 16.06 -4.56
CA ASN A 119 -15.22 16.86 -5.71
C ASN A 119 -16.01 16.59 -7.00
N THR A 120 -16.84 15.54 -7.04
CA THR A 120 -17.65 15.22 -8.23
C THR A 120 -19.14 15.40 -7.94
N THR A 121 -19.75 16.42 -8.56
CA THR A 121 -21.21 16.64 -8.53
C THR A 121 -21.99 15.57 -9.31
N GLN A 122 -21.30 14.70 -10.06
CA GLN A 122 -21.89 13.63 -10.87
C GLN A 122 -21.48 12.26 -10.31
N ILE A 123 -22.34 11.71 -9.45
CA ILE A 123 -22.24 10.38 -8.81
C ILE A 123 -22.45 9.23 -9.82
N ASN A 124 -22.18 9.43 -11.12
CA ASN A 124 -22.53 8.44 -12.13
C ASN A 124 -21.33 7.54 -12.52
N ILE A 125 -21.43 6.29 -12.06
CA ILE A 125 -21.01 5.04 -12.74
C ILE A 125 -19.50 4.72 -12.77
N ILE A 126 -18.61 5.69 -12.56
CA ILE A 126 -17.17 5.43 -12.35
C ILE A 126 -16.78 4.80 -10.96
N PRO A 127 -17.59 4.82 -9.87
CA PRO A 127 -17.04 4.58 -8.53
C PRO A 127 -16.75 3.11 -8.20
N LEU A 128 -17.49 2.12 -8.72
CA LEU A 128 -17.33 0.73 -8.24
C LEU A 128 -16.01 0.09 -8.70
N ARG A 129 -15.63 0.25 -9.97
CA ARG A 129 -14.36 -0.30 -10.49
C ARG A 129 -13.16 0.34 -9.81
N PHE A 130 -13.21 1.66 -9.61
CA PHE A 130 -12.16 2.40 -8.93
C PHE A 130 -12.07 2.02 -7.45
N PHE A 131 -13.22 1.90 -6.77
CA PHE A 131 -13.30 1.43 -5.38
C PHE A 131 -12.72 0.02 -5.21
N VAL A 132 -13.08 -0.92 -6.09
CA VAL A 132 -12.55 -2.28 -6.07
C VAL A 132 -11.03 -2.29 -6.27
N LEU A 133 -10.50 -1.47 -7.20
CA LEU A 133 -9.05 -1.31 -7.38
C LEU A 133 -8.36 -0.74 -6.14
N LEU A 134 -8.95 0.28 -5.50
CA LEU A 134 -8.43 0.84 -4.25
C LEU A 134 -8.44 -0.20 -3.12
N CYS A 135 -9.46 -1.04 -3.03
CA CYS A 135 -9.54 -2.13 -2.05
C CYS A 135 -8.42 -3.16 -2.26
N PHE A 136 -8.18 -3.59 -3.50
CA PHE A 136 -7.06 -4.50 -3.80
C PHE A 136 -5.71 -3.85 -3.49
N PHE A 137 -5.53 -2.58 -3.88
CA PHE A 137 -4.33 -1.82 -3.55
C PHE A 137 -4.11 -1.73 -2.04
N SER A 138 -5.16 -1.40 -1.27
CA SER A 138 -5.13 -1.34 0.18
C SER A 138 -4.69 -2.66 0.80
N LEU A 139 -5.25 -3.77 0.31
CA LEU A 139 -4.95 -5.10 0.81
C LEU A 139 -3.48 -5.45 0.53
N THR A 140 -3.03 -5.26 -0.71
CA THR A 140 -1.64 -5.49 -1.10
C THR A 140 -0.69 -4.61 -0.28
N PHE A 141 -1.01 -3.33 -0.10
CA PHE A 141 -0.24 -2.41 0.71
C PHE A 141 -0.15 -2.88 2.18
N ALA A 142 -1.28 -3.23 2.79
CA ALA A 142 -1.33 -3.68 4.18
C ALA A 142 -0.51 -4.97 4.40
N VAL A 143 -0.69 -5.95 3.52
CA VAL A 143 0.01 -7.25 3.59
C VAL A 143 1.51 -7.07 3.38
N THR A 144 1.92 -6.34 2.35
CA THR A 144 3.33 -6.07 2.06
C THR A 144 4.00 -5.33 3.22
N ASN A 145 3.39 -4.27 3.73
CA ASN A 145 3.92 -3.50 4.86
C ASN A 145 4.05 -4.39 6.12
N TRP A 146 3.05 -5.25 6.37
CA TRP A 146 3.13 -6.20 7.47
C TRP A 146 4.29 -7.17 7.35
N ILE A 147 4.46 -7.81 6.18
CA ILE A 147 5.54 -8.75 5.92
C ILE A 147 6.90 -8.07 6.12
N LEU A 148 7.06 -6.84 5.62
CA LEU A 148 8.29 -6.07 5.78
C LEU A 148 8.59 -5.75 7.25
N LEU A 149 7.58 -5.34 8.02
CA LEU A 149 7.72 -5.04 9.45
C LEU A 149 8.08 -6.27 10.28
N VAL A 150 7.44 -7.41 9.99
CA VAL A 150 7.72 -8.69 10.66
C VAL A 150 9.13 -9.18 10.33
N THR A 151 9.55 -9.04 9.08
CA THR A 151 10.89 -9.44 8.62
C THR A 151 11.96 -8.56 9.25
N ALA A 152 11.74 -7.24 9.32
CA ALA A 152 12.64 -6.30 9.99
C ALA A 152 12.75 -6.53 11.50
N ASN A 153 11.70 -7.06 12.14
CA ASN A 153 11.73 -7.46 13.54
C ASN A 153 12.61 -8.71 13.73
N LYS A 154 12.45 -9.73 12.89
CA LYS A 154 13.24 -10.97 12.95
C LYS A 154 14.74 -10.73 12.70
N SER A 155 15.09 -9.87 11.74
CA SER A 155 16.50 -9.55 11.46
C SER A 155 17.20 -8.92 12.67
N LYS A 156 16.48 -8.10 13.45
CA LYS A 156 16.98 -7.53 14.70
C LYS A 156 17.14 -8.57 15.81
N THR A 157 16.28 -9.59 15.85
CA THR A 157 16.41 -10.70 16.81
C THR A 157 17.60 -11.60 16.47
N CYS A 158 17.86 -11.87 15.19
CA CYS A 158 19.03 -12.65 14.75
C CYS A 158 20.36 -11.91 14.89
N SER A 159 20.39 -10.57 14.78
CA SER A 159 21.60 -9.76 14.97
C SER A 159 22.08 -9.66 16.43
N LYS A 160 21.31 -10.19 17.39
CA LYS A 160 21.61 -10.17 18.82
C LYS A 160 22.03 -11.53 19.39
N LEU A 161 22.17 -12.54 18.52
CA LEU A 161 22.76 -13.85 18.80
C LEU A 161 24.19 -13.86 18.27
#